data_AF-A0A6I5WW74-F1
#
_entry.id   AF-A0A6I5WW74-F1
#
_cell.length_a   1.000
_cell.length_b   1.000
_cell.length_c   1.000
_cell.angle_alpha   90.00
_cell.angle_beta   90.00
_cell.angle_gamma   90.00
#
_symmetry.space_group_name_H-M   'P 1'
#
loop_
_entity.id
_entity.type
_entity.pdbx_description
1 polymer ?
#
loop_
_entity_poly.entity_id
_entity_poly.type
_entity_poly.pdbx_seq_one_letter_code
_entity_poly.pdbx_strand_id
1 'polypeptide(L)'
;MARAELYLATGGRRWCPGSPFRSLCSVSPASAMPSSATMTADALVASSVTVTTPMGAAIVDGVTLTLAAGEIVGLTGPSGAGKSTLALALLGLARPPLALTAGSVRLGDDDLLTLPAALARKLRGRDIALVVQNPRAALHPMLPIGRQIGRIRRAHRGGGAHEAAAHAIEMLRLVGINDAERRADAFAHELSGEWPSGP
;
A
#
# COMPACT_ATOMS: atom_id res chain seq x y z
N MET A 1 -4.03 -15.35 -5.93
CA MET A 1 -3.00 -14.72 -5.07
C MET A 1 -2.33 -13.61 -5.88
N ALA A 2 -3.02 -12.49 -6.10
CA ALA A 2 -2.41 -11.31 -6.70
C ALA A 2 -1.92 -10.41 -5.54
N ARG A 3 -0.61 -10.15 -5.49
CA ARG A 3 0.02 -9.20 -4.57
C ARG A 3 0.38 -7.96 -5.39
N ALA A 4 -0.29 -6.84 -5.14
CA ALA A 4 0.17 -5.52 -5.57
C ALA A 4 0.80 -4.84 -4.35
N GLU A 5 2.13 -4.77 -4.32
CA GLU A 5 2.87 -4.06 -3.28
C GLU A 5 3.29 -2.68 -3.80
N LEU A 6 2.63 -1.63 -3.31
CA LEU A 6 3.02 -0.25 -3.58
C LEU A 6 4.08 0.19 -2.57
N TYR A 7 5.36 0.15 -2.96
CA TYR A 7 6.47 0.63 -2.13
C TYR A 7 6.66 2.14 -2.28
N LEU A 8 6.37 2.89 -1.22
CA LEU A 8 6.72 4.31 -1.09
C LEU A 8 8.12 4.43 -0.47
N ALA A 9 9.15 4.32 -1.30
CA ALA A 9 10.53 4.55 -0.87
C ALA A 9 10.86 6.05 -0.91
N THR A 10 11.02 6.68 0.25
CA THR A 10 11.65 8.00 0.39
C THR A 10 13.13 7.83 0.72
N GLY A 11 14.02 8.35 -0.12
CA GLY A 11 15.43 8.52 0.21
C GLY A 11 16.36 7.71 -0.67
N GLY A 12 17.20 8.42 -1.41
CA GLY A 12 18.10 7.87 -2.41
C GLY A 12 19.24 7.05 -1.79
N ARG A 13 19.36 5.82 -2.28
CA ARG A 13 20.53 5.22 -2.95
C ARG A 13 20.20 3.74 -3.21
N ARG A 14 20.32 3.27 -4.45
CA ARG A 14 20.16 1.84 -4.78
C ARG A 14 21.42 1.09 -4.38
N TRP A 15 21.24 -0.12 -3.86
CA TRP A 15 22.27 -1.14 -3.71
C TRP A 15 22.07 -2.19 -4.81
N CYS A 16 23.12 -2.49 -5.57
CA CYS A 16 23.22 -3.67 -6.42
C CYS A 16 24.37 -4.53 -5.87
N PRO A 17 24.19 -5.84 -5.70
CA PRO A 17 25.28 -6.71 -5.26
C PRO A 17 26.21 -7.00 -6.44
N GLY A 18 27.49 -6.62 -6.32
CA GLY A 18 28.56 -7.24 -7.12
C GLY A 18 29.53 -6.38 -7.94
N SER A 19 29.71 -5.06 -7.75
CA SER A 19 30.77 -4.33 -8.48
C SER A 19 31.42 -3.19 -7.69
N PRO A 20 32.77 -3.07 -7.67
CA PRO A 20 33.46 -1.89 -7.17
C PRO A 20 33.61 -0.85 -8.31
N PHE A 21 33.33 0.42 -8.02
CA PHE A 21 33.41 1.61 -8.89
C PHE A 21 32.16 2.12 -9.64
N ARG A 22 32.05 3.46 -9.62
CA ARG A 22 30.96 4.37 -10.00
C ARG A 22 30.73 4.48 -11.52
N SER A 23 29.47 4.63 -11.93
CA SER A 23 29.08 5.60 -12.97
C SER A 23 27.56 5.91 -12.92
N LEU A 24 27.20 7.15 -13.22
CA LEU A 24 25.82 7.68 -13.28
C LEU A 24 25.29 7.54 -14.71
N CYS A 25 24.10 6.96 -14.91
CA CYS A 25 23.35 7.08 -16.15
C CYS A 25 22.01 7.78 -15.91
N SER A 26 21.79 8.84 -16.68
CA SER A 26 20.60 9.67 -16.76
C SER A 26 19.44 8.90 -17.39
N VAL A 27 18.22 9.17 -16.92
CA VAL A 27 16.98 8.67 -17.57
C VAL A 27 16.39 9.80 -18.39
N SER A 28 16.39 9.63 -19.72
CA SER A 28 15.53 10.35 -20.67
C SER A 28 14.20 9.59 -20.86
N PRO A 29 13.07 10.26 -21.15
CA PRO A 29 11.80 9.61 -21.41
C PRO A 29 11.50 9.49 -22.91
N ALA A 30 11.10 8.31 -23.37
CA ALA A 30 10.38 8.02 -24.62
C ALA A 30 10.13 6.50 -24.64
N SER A 31 9.03 5.92 -25.15
CA SER A 31 7.87 6.37 -25.90
C SER A 31 6.81 5.26 -25.76
N ALA A 32 5.54 5.62 -25.86
CA ALA A 32 4.40 4.70 -25.95
C ALA A 32 4.46 3.77 -27.18
N MET A 33 3.71 2.66 -27.14
CA MET A 33 2.78 2.13 -28.18
C MET A 33 2.16 0.76 -27.73
N PRO A 34 1.05 0.27 -28.34
CA PRO A 34 -0.11 -0.23 -27.61
C PRO A 34 -0.56 -1.68 -27.95
N SER A 35 -1.72 -2.07 -27.41
CA SER A 35 -2.66 -3.10 -27.88
C SER A 35 -2.41 -4.57 -27.49
N SER A 36 -3.25 -5.09 -26.59
CA SER A 36 -4.39 -5.95 -26.97
C SER A 36 -5.19 -6.33 -25.71
N ALA A 37 -6.51 -6.18 -25.80
CA ALA A 37 -7.43 -6.58 -24.75
C ALA A 37 -7.47 -8.12 -24.64
N THR A 38 -7.08 -8.67 -23.49
CA THR A 38 -7.57 -9.97 -23.05
C THR A 38 -7.58 -10.00 -21.53
N MET A 39 -8.80 -9.96 -20.97
CA MET A 39 -9.19 -10.30 -19.60
C MET A 39 -8.41 -9.66 -18.44
N THR A 40 -9.04 -8.58 -17.96
CA THR A 40 -9.11 -8.09 -16.59
C THR A 40 -9.19 -9.21 -15.55
N ALA A 41 -8.05 -9.64 -15.04
CA ALA A 41 -7.96 -10.20 -13.71
C ALA A 41 -7.02 -9.29 -12.93
N ASP A 42 -7.59 -8.49 -12.03
CA ASP A 42 -6.91 -7.74 -10.97
C ASP A 42 -5.95 -6.60 -11.39
N ALA A 43 -6.22 -5.93 -12.51
CA ALA A 43 -5.53 -4.68 -12.85
C ALA A 43 -6.12 -3.47 -12.09
N LEU A 44 -5.26 -2.56 -11.63
CA LEU A 44 -5.66 -1.25 -11.10
C LEU A 44 -5.54 -0.21 -12.23
N VAL A 45 -6.64 0.46 -12.57
CA VAL A 45 -6.70 1.47 -13.63
C VAL A 45 -7.14 2.80 -13.03
N ALA A 46 -6.28 3.81 -13.06
CA ALA A 46 -6.61 5.17 -12.67
C ALA A 46 -6.66 6.06 -13.91
N SER A 47 -7.76 6.79 -14.09
CA SER A 47 -7.97 7.66 -15.25
C SER A 47 -8.15 9.09 -14.79
N SER A 48 -7.24 9.98 -15.21
CA SER A 48 -7.28 11.43 -14.96
C SER A 48 -7.58 11.82 -13.51
N VAL A 49 -6.93 11.17 -12.55
CA VAL A 49 -7.13 11.42 -11.12
C VAL A 49 -6.59 12.80 -10.74
N THR A 50 -7.48 13.64 -10.21
CA THR A 50 -7.15 14.97 -9.69
C THR A 50 -7.56 15.10 -8.24
N VAL A 51 -6.63 15.61 -7.41
CA VAL A 51 -6.83 15.88 -5.98
C VAL A 51 -6.49 17.32 -5.69
N THR A 52 -7.43 18.07 -5.14
CA THR A 52 -7.27 19.49 -4.82
C THR A 52 -7.33 19.75 -3.32
N THR A 53 -6.75 20.87 -2.93
CA THR A 53 -6.91 21.49 -1.62
C THR A 53 -8.22 22.27 -1.53
N PRO A 54 -8.64 22.71 -0.31
CA PRO A 54 -9.84 23.56 -0.16
C PRO A 54 -9.75 24.89 -0.93
N MET A 55 -8.53 25.39 -1.16
CA MET A 55 -8.30 26.62 -1.94
C MET A 55 -8.32 26.39 -3.46
N GLY A 56 -8.61 25.17 -3.92
CA GLY A 56 -8.68 24.82 -5.34
C GLY A 56 -7.34 24.48 -5.98
N ALA A 57 -6.21 24.63 -5.29
CA ALA A 57 -4.91 24.23 -5.81
C ALA A 57 -4.81 22.70 -5.93
N ALA A 58 -4.41 22.21 -7.11
CA ALA A 58 -4.19 20.79 -7.37
C ALA A 58 -2.87 20.30 -6.74
N ILE A 59 -2.94 19.23 -5.95
CA ILE A 59 -1.77 18.48 -5.45
C ILE A 59 -1.44 17.32 -6.39
N VAL A 60 -2.47 16.72 -6.97
CA VAL A 60 -2.39 15.70 -8.01
C VAL A 60 -3.26 16.22 -9.16
N ASP A 61 -2.74 16.23 -10.37
CA ASP A 61 -3.42 16.81 -11.53
C ASP A 61 -3.45 15.83 -12.70
N GLY A 62 -4.64 15.31 -13.02
CA GLY A 62 -4.89 14.54 -14.24
C GLY A 62 -4.10 13.23 -14.37
N VAL A 63 -3.67 12.61 -13.27
CA VAL A 63 -2.80 11.43 -13.33
C VAL A 63 -3.55 10.21 -13.87
N THR A 64 -3.00 9.62 -14.93
CA THR A 64 -3.49 8.38 -15.53
C THR A 64 -2.42 7.31 -15.40
N LEU A 65 -2.79 6.14 -14.88
CA LEU A 65 -1.89 5.01 -14.71
C LEU A 65 -2.65 3.69 -14.79
N THR A 66 -1.96 2.65 -15.22
CA THR A 66 -2.48 1.27 -15.22
C THR A 66 -1.43 0.38 -14.59
N LEU A 67 -1.84 -0.47 -13.66
CA LEU A 67 -1.02 -1.51 -13.06
C LEU A 67 -1.62 -2.86 -13.41
N ALA A 68 -0.83 -3.72 -14.03
CA ALA A 68 -1.21 -5.11 -14.26
C ALA A 68 -1.08 -5.93 -12.96
N ALA A 69 -1.77 -7.07 -12.91
CA ALA A 69 -1.62 -7.99 -11.78
C ALA A 69 -0.17 -8.49 -11.67
N GLY A 70 0.39 -8.40 -10.45
CA GLY A 70 1.79 -8.77 -10.17
C GLY A 70 2.82 -7.74 -10.63
N GLU A 71 2.40 -6.62 -11.22
CA GLU A 71 3.30 -5.52 -11.56
C GLU A 71 3.73 -4.76 -10.30
N ILE A 72 5.01 -4.38 -10.26
CA ILE A 72 5.57 -3.55 -9.19
C ILE A 72 5.93 -2.20 -9.79
N VAL A 73 5.28 -1.15 -9.31
CA VAL A 73 5.53 0.23 -9.74
C VAL A 73 6.10 1.04 -8.59
N GLY A 74 7.22 1.72 -8.86
CA GLY A 74 7.84 2.67 -7.95
C GLY A 74 7.49 4.10 -8.32
N LEU A 75 6.85 4.83 -7.41
CA LEU A 75 6.57 6.26 -7.58
C LEU A 75 7.68 7.10 -6.93
N THR A 76 8.42 7.85 -7.75
CA THR A 76 9.55 8.69 -7.32
C THR A 76 9.30 10.17 -7.62
N GLY A 77 9.95 11.05 -6.86
CA GLY A 77 9.84 12.50 -7.01
C GLY A 77 10.21 13.26 -5.73
N PRO A 78 10.39 14.59 -5.79
CA PRO A 78 10.79 15.39 -4.63
C PRO A 78 9.77 15.33 -3.49
N SER A 79 10.20 15.62 -2.26
CA SER A 79 9.28 15.75 -1.13
C SER A 79 8.20 16.79 -1.46
N GLY A 80 6.95 16.51 -1.09
CA GLY A 80 5.82 17.40 -1.41
C GLY A 80 5.21 17.26 -2.81
N ALA A 81 5.77 16.46 -3.72
CA ALA A 81 5.23 16.27 -5.07
C ALA A 81 3.90 15.48 -5.17
N GLY A 82 3.14 15.35 -4.07
CA GLY A 82 1.83 14.68 -4.10
C GLY A 82 1.86 13.14 -4.13
N LYS A 83 3.02 12.48 -4.01
CA LYS A 83 3.13 11.00 -4.08
C LYS A 83 2.24 10.25 -3.09
N SER A 84 2.32 10.62 -1.81
CA SER A 84 1.47 10.02 -0.77
C SER A 84 0.00 10.35 -0.98
N THR A 85 -0.29 11.55 -1.49
CA THR A 85 -1.65 11.97 -1.85
C THR A 85 -2.21 11.12 -2.98
N LEU A 86 -1.42 10.86 -4.03
CA LEU A 86 -1.79 9.97 -5.13
C LEU A 86 -2.01 8.55 -4.62
N ALA A 87 -1.11 8.00 -3.81
CA ALA A 87 -1.27 6.65 -3.23
C ALA A 87 -2.58 6.52 -2.42
N LEU A 88 -2.92 7.53 -1.61
CA LEU A 88 -4.20 7.55 -0.88
C LEU A 88 -5.40 7.71 -1.82
N ALA A 89 -5.30 8.54 -2.86
CA ALA A 89 -6.36 8.75 -3.84
C ALA A 89 -6.67 7.48 -4.63
N LEU A 90 -5.64 6.72 -5.04
CA LEU A 90 -5.78 5.42 -5.71
C LEU A 90 -6.51 4.38 -4.85
N LEU A 91 -6.47 4.53 -3.53
CA LEU A 91 -7.22 3.66 -2.61
C LEU A 91 -8.63 4.17 -2.31
N GLY A 92 -9.02 5.33 -2.84
CA GLY A 92 -10.23 6.07 -2.45
C GLY A 92 -10.18 6.51 -0.98
N LEU A 93 -8.99 6.79 -0.46
CA LEU A 93 -8.72 7.19 0.93
C LEU A 93 -8.31 8.67 1.04
N ALA A 94 -8.38 9.45 -0.04
CA ALA A 94 -8.28 10.90 0.05
C ALA A 94 -9.39 11.43 0.98
N ARG A 95 -9.02 12.16 2.03
CA ARG A 95 -9.94 12.69 3.04
C ARG A 95 -9.74 14.20 3.19
N PRO A 96 -10.76 14.92 3.70
CA PRO A 96 -10.64 16.33 4.03
C PRO A 96 -9.35 16.64 4.81
N PRO A 97 -8.67 17.76 4.52
CA PRO A 97 -9.09 18.84 3.62
C PRO A 97 -8.90 18.55 2.12
N LEU A 98 -8.34 17.40 1.75
CA LEU A 98 -8.12 17.04 0.36
C LEU A 98 -9.40 16.47 -0.25
N ALA A 99 -9.73 16.93 -1.46
CA ALA A 99 -10.87 16.45 -2.21
C ALA A 99 -10.38 15.81 -3.52
N LEU A 100 -10.83 14.59 -3.80
CA LEU A 100 -10.72 14.03 -5.13
C LEU A 100 -11.82 14.67 -5.99
N THR A 101 -11.42 15.48 -6.96
CA THR A 101 -12.35 16.32 -7.73
C THR A 101 -12.59 15.83 -9.15
N ALA A 102 -11.71 14.98 -9.69
CA ALA A 102 -11.90 14.37 -11.01
C ALA A 102 -11.21 13.01 -11.12
N GLY A 103 -11.65 12.24 -12.11
CA GLY A 103 -11.10 10.94 -12.48
C GLY A 103 -11.85 9.76 -11.90
N SER A 104 -11.34 8.56 -12.19
CA SER A 104 -11.85 7.28 -11.69
C SER A 104 -10.71 6.36 -11.29
N VAL A 105 -10.97 5.43 -10.36
CA VAL A 105 -9.97 4.41 -9.97
C VAL A 105 -10.65 3.06 -9.89
N ARG A 106 -10.36 2.18 -10.85
CA ARG A 106 -10.96 0.86 -10.96
C ARG A 106 -9.99 -0.23 -10.52
N LEU A 107 -10.49 -1.17 -9.72
CA LEU A 107 -9.82 -2.42 -9.42
C LEU A 107 -10.65 -3.56 -10.01
N GLY A 108 -10.20 -4.14 -11.11
CA GLY A 108 -11.06 -5.00 -11.93
C GLY A 108 -12.27 -4.22 -12.46
N ASP A 109 -13.48 -4.71 -12.17
CA ASP A 109 -14.70 -4.05 -12.63
C ASP A 109 -15.19 -2.93 -11.71
N ASP A 110 -14.72 -2.91 -10.46
CA ASP A 110 -15.19 -2.06 -9.37
C ASP A 110 -14.50 -0.68 -9.37
N ASP A 111 -15.27 0.41 -9.42
CA ASP A 111 -14.75 1.77 -9.24
C ASP A 111 -14.72 2.18 -7.76
N LEU A 112 -13.51 2.28 -7.20
CA LEU A 112 -13.24 2.54 -5.79
C LEU A 112 -13.75 3.91 -5.31
N LEU A 113 -14.00 4.85 -6.23
CA LEU A 113 -14.43 6.21 -5.89
C LEU A 113 -15.95 6.33 -5.75
N THR A 114 -16.70 5.51 -6.48
CA THR A 114 -18.17 5.51 -6.51
C THR A 114 -18.79 4.34 -5.75
N LEU A 115 -17.99 3.32 -5.42
CA LEU A 115 -18.39 2.18 -4.62
C LEU A 115 -18.99 2.58 -3.26
N PRO A 116 -20.11 1.95 -2.85
CA PRO A 116 -20.63 2.10 -1.49
C PRO A 116 -19.57 1.77 -0.43
N ALA A 117 -19.53 2.57 0.64
CA ALA A 117 -18.49 2.47 1.67
C ALA A 117 -18.36 1.05 2.28
N ALA A 118 -19.45 0.29 2.37
CA ALA A 118 -19.44 -1.09 2.86
C ALA A 118 -18.72 -2.05 1.91
N LEU A 119 -18.89 -1.90 0.59
CA LEU A 119 -18.22 -2.71 -0.42
C LEU A 119 -16.75 -2.29 -0.57
N ALA A 120 -16.47 -0.99 -0.60
CA ALA A 120 -15.11 -0.47 -0.60
C ALA A 120 -14.30 -0.97 0.61
N ARG A 121 -14.94 -1.13 1.78
CA ARG A 121 -14.32 -1.72 2.98
C ARG A 121 -14.02 -3.21 2.84
N LYS A 122 -14.77 -3.97 2.04
CA LYS A 122 -14.48 -5.39 1.80
C LYS A 122 -13.29 -5.57 0.86
N LEU A 123 -13.17 -4.72 -0.17
CA LEU A 123 -12.03 -4.72 -1.09
C LEU A 123 -10.75 -4.30 -0.38
N ARG A 124 -10.80 -3.18 0.36
CA ARG A 124 -9.70 -2.71 1.19
C ARG A 124 -9.42 -3.73 2.30
N GLY A 125 -8.19 -4.24 2.40
CA GLY A 125 -7.78 -5.26 3.37
C GLY A 125 -7.93 -6.71 2.89
N ARG A 126 -8.66 -6.95 1.80
CA ARG A 126 -8.70 -8.27 1.14
C ARG A 126 -7.85 -8.28 -0.13
N ASP A 127 -8.12 -7.34 -1.02
CA ASP A 127 -7.56 -7.30 -2.38
C ASP A 127 -6.58 -6.14 -2.56
N ILE A 128 -6.76 -5.06 -1.81
CA ILE A 128 -5.86 -3.91 -1.83
C ILE A 128 -5.56 -3.43 -0.41
N ALA A 129 -4.29 -3.13 -0.10
CA ALA A 129 -3.85 -2.72 1.22
C ALA A 129 -2.82 -1.59 1.14
N LEU A 130 -2.70 -0.82 2.24
CA LEU A 130 -1.71 0.24 2.38
C LEU A 130 -0.75 -0.12 3.51
N VAL A 131 0.54 -0.08 3.20
CA VAL A 131 1.60 -0.06 4.22
C VAL A 131 2.02 1.39 4.40
N VAL A 132 1.83 1.93 5.61
CA VAL A 132 2.15 3.33 5.91
C VAL A 132 3.65 3.50 6.16
N GLN A 133 4.15 4.72 5.94
CA GLN A 133 5.58 5.04 6.11
C GLN A 133 6.10 4.80 7.54
N ASN A 134 5.27 5.05 8.57
CA ASN A 134 5.62 4.76 9.96
C ASN A 134 4.65 3.72 10.54
N PRO A 135 4.97 2.41 10.45
CA PRO A 135 4.07 1.36 10.89
C PRO A 135 3.85 1.35 12.41
N ARG A 136 4.83 1.80 13.21
CA ARG A 136 4.70 1.85 14.68
C ARG A 136 3.64 2.86 15.12
N ALA A 137 3.61 4.02 14.48
CA ALA A 137 2.61 5.05 14.77
C ALA A 137 1.18 4.65 14.37
N ALA A 138 1.03 3.67 13.48
CA ALA A 138 -0.28 3.14 13.08
C ALA A 138 -0.80 2.04 14.02
N LEU A 139 0.03 1.51 14.92
CA LEU A 139 -0.41 0.53 15.91
C LEU A 139 -1.04 1.23 17.12
N HIS A 140 -2.14 0.67 17.61
CA HIS A 140 -2.76 1.11 18.86
C HIS A 140 -1.84 0.74 20.05
N PRO A 141 -1.35 1.70 20.84
CA PRO A 141 -0.30 1.45 21.83
C PRO A 141 -0.75 0.56 22.99
N MET A 142 -2.05 0.57 23.31
CA MET A 142 -2.63 -0.21 24.42
C MET A 142 -3.21 -1.56 23.98
N LEU A 143 -2.90 -2.04 22.78
CA LEU A 143 -3.37 -3.35 22.31
C LEU A 143 -2.17 -4.23 21.91
N PRO A 144 -2.18 -5.52 22.30
CA PRO A 144 -1.21 -6.48 21.80
C PRO A 144 -1.23 -6.55 20.27
N ILE A 145 -0.05 -6.72 19.67
CA ILE A 145 0.13 -6.72 18.21
C ILE A 145 -0.71 -7.81 17.55
N GLY A 146 -0.67 -9.03 18.11
CA GLY A 146 -1.42 -10.17 17.60
C GLY A 146 -2.92 -9.91 17.61
N ARG A 147 -3.43 -9.20 18.62
CA ARG A 147 -4.84 -8.80 18.69
C ARG A 147 -5.20 -7.84 17.57
N GLN A 148 -4.32 -6.90 17.21
CA GLN A 148 -4.56 -5.93 16.14
C GLN A 148 -4.55 -6.62 14.77
N ILE A 149 -3.56 -7.48 14.51
CA ILE A 149 -3.50 -8.29 13.27
C ILE A 149 -4.74 -9.19 13.15
N GLY A 150 -5.11 -9.90 14.22
CA GLY A 150 -6.29 -10.75 14.25
C GLY A 150 -7.61 -9.97 14.05
N ARG A 151 -7.69 -8.70 14.50
CA ARG A 151 -8.85 -7.83 14.24
C ARG A 151 -9.00 -7.53 12.74
N ILE A 152 -7.91 -7.30 12.03
CA ILE A 152 -7.92 -7.07 10.58
C ILE A 152 -8.49 -8.32 9.88
N ARG A 153 -7.97 -9.51 10.23
CA ARG A 153 -8.49 -10.77 9.67
C ARG A 153 -9.99 -10.93 9.90
N ARG A 154 -10.47 -10.70 11.13
CA ARG A 154 -11.90 -10.82 11.43
C ARG A 154 -12.73 -9.79 10.67
N ALA A 155 -12.24 -8.57 10.51
CA ALA A 155 -12.95 -7.51 9.80
C ALA A 155 -13.14 -7.81 8.31
N HIS A 156 -12.19 -8.51 7.67
CA HIS A 156 -12.19 -8.72 6.21
C HIS A 156 -12.46 -10.17 5.77
N ARG A 157 -12.21 -11.16 6.63
CA ARG A 157 -12.34 -12.60 6.32
C ARG A 157 -13.18 -13.38 7.33
N GLY A 158 -13.62 -12.76 8.42
CA GLY A 158 -14.43 -13.40 9.46
C GLY A 158 -13.65 -14.37 10.35
N GLY A 159 -14.37 -15.36 10.90
CA GLY A 159 -13.82 -16.43 11.74
C GLY A 159 -13.72 -16.11 13.24
N GLY A 160 -13.41 -17.15 14.01
CA GLY A 160 -13.38 -17.10 15.47
C GLY A 160 -12.15 -16.43 16.08
N ALA A 161 -12.16 -16.25 17.40
CA ALA A 161 -11.04 -15.67 18.14
C ALA A 161 -9.75 -16.51 18.01
N HIS A 162 -9.87 -17.84 18.11
CA HIS A 162 -8.74 -18.77 18.03
C HIS A 162 -8.05 -18.71 16.66
N GLU A 163 -8.81 -18.82 15.59
CA GLU A 163 -8.28 -18.74 14.23
C GLU A 163 -7.64 -17.37 13.93
N ALA A 164 -8.17 -16.28 14.52
CA ALA A 164 -7.60 -14.95 14.37
C ALA A 164 -6.25 -14.82 15.11
N ALA A 165 -6.10 -15.47 16.26
CA ALA A 165 -4.83 -15.54 16.97
C ALA A 165 -3.80 -16.37 16.19
N ALA A 166 -4.20 -17.55 15.71
CA ALA A 166 -3.34 -18.41 14.89
C ALA A 166 -2.83 -17.68 13.62
N HIS A 167 -3.72 -16.97 12.93
CA HIS A 167 -3.34 -16.16 11.77
C HIS A 167 -2.39 -15.02 12.13
N ALA A 168 -2.57 -14.38 13.28
CA ALA A 168 -1.66 -13.31 13.69
C ALA A 168 -0.24 -13.82 13.92
N ILE A 169 -0.10 -14.97 14.59
CA ILE A 169 1.20 -15.63 14.78
C ILE A 169 1.80 -16.00 13.43
N GLU A 170 0.99 -16.54 12.51
CA GLU A 170 1.46 -16.90 11.17
C GLU A 170 1.98 -15.68 10.39
N MET A 171 1.29 -14.55 10.44
CA MET A 171 1.76 -13.32 9.79
C MET A 171 3.07 -12.82 10.39
N LEU A 172 3.25 -12.92 11.71
CA LEU A 172 4.50 -12.56 12.38
C LEU A 172 5.66 -13.46 11.93
N ARG A 173 5.43 -14.77 11.77
CA ARG A 173 6.45 -15.69 11.23
C ARG A 173 6.81 -15.34 9.79
N LEU A 174 5.82 -15.06 8.94
CA LEU A 174 6.03 -14.74 7.52
C LEU A 174 6.88 -13.49 7.30
N VAL A 175 6.81 -12.50 8.21
CA VAL A 175 7.63 -11.28 8.14
C VAL A 175 8.93 -11.40 8.96
N GLY A 176 9.28 -12.60 9.43
CA GLY A 176 10.55 -12.89 10.09
C GLY A 176 10.64 -12.47 11.55
N ILE A 177 9.53 -12.32 12.27
CA ILE A 177 9.56 -12.01 13.70
C ILE A 177 9.85 -13.29 14.49
N ASN A 178 11.00 -13.31 15.15
CA ASN A 178 11.39 -14.37 16.10
C ASN A 178 10.44 -14.42 17.30
N ASP A 179 10.25 -15.62 17.87
CA ASP A 179 9.30 -15.88 18.96
C ASP A 179 7.89 -15.33 18.68
N ALA A 180 7.35 -15.60 17.49
CA ALA A 180 6.10 -15.03 17.01
C ALA A 180 4.92 -15.22 17.99
N GLU A 181 4.85 -16.35 18.68
CA GLU A 181 3.86 -16.66 19.71
C GLU A 181 3.95 -15.67 20.87
N ARG A 182 5.16 -15.49 21.42
CA ARG A 182 5.40 -14.55 22.52
C ARG A 182 5.20 -13.10 22.07
N ARG A 183 5.68 -12.75 20.87
CA ARG A 183 5.60 -11.39 20.31
C ARG A 183 4.18 -11.02 19.85
N ALA A 184 3.28 -11.99 19.67
CA ALA A 184 1.86 -11.72 19.44
C ALA A 184 1.21 -11.03 20.65
N ASP A 185 1.66 -11.32 21.86
CA ASP A 185 1.16 -10.72 23.10
C ASP A 185 1.87 -9.41 23.47
N ALA A 186 2.96 -9.07 22.77
CA ALA A 186 3.70 -7.84 22.99
C ALA A 186 2.92 -6.60 22.52
N PHE A 187 3.25 -5.45 23.11
CA PHE A 187 2.78 -4.12 22.70
C PHE A 187 3.74 -3.47 21.70
N ALA A 188 3.27 -2.47 20.97
CA ALA A 188 4.04 -1.81 19.91
C ALA A 188 5.38 -1.18 20.39
N HIS A 189 5.47 -0.80 21.67
CA HIS A 189 6.70 -0.24 22.25
C HIS A 189 7.72 -1.33 22.63
N GLU A 190 7.28 -2.57 22.85
CA GLU A 190 8.12 -3.70 23.26
C GLU A 190 8.80 -4.40 22.08
N LEU A 191 8.36 -4.14 20.84
CA LEU A 191 9.04 -4.61 19.62
C LEU A 191 10.34 -3.87 19.31
N SER A 192 10.75 -2.90 20.14
CA SER A 192 11.80 -1.93 19.79
C SER A 192 13.25 -2.41 19.93
N GLY A 193 13.47 -3.67 20.27
CA GLY A 193 14.77 -4.33 20.07
C GLY A 193 14.76 -5.10 18.76
N GLU A 194 15.53 -4.61 17.79
CA GLU A 194 16.13 -5.40 16.70
C GLU A 194 15.14 -6.21 15.86
N TRP A 195 14.79 -5.66 14.69
CA TRP A 195 14.37 -6.51 13.58
C TRP A 195 15.56 -7.42 13.29
N PRO A 196 15.39 -8.75 13.27
CA PRO A 196 16.47 -9.62 12.86
C PRO A 196 16.82 -9.26 11.42
N SER A 197 17.99 -8.64 11.21
CA SER A 197 18.72 -8.83 9.97
C SER A 197 18.90 -10.34 9.85
N GLY A 198 18.26 -10.93 8.85
CA GLY A 198 18.26 -12.39 8.63
C GLY A 198 19.68 -12.98 8.55
N PRO A 199 19.79 -14.32 8.51
CA PRO A 199 21.07 -15.00 8.42
C PRO A 199 21.90 -14.59 7.19
#